data_AF-A0A2A8CU23-F1
#
_entry.id   AF-A0A2A8CU23-F1
#
_cell.length_a   1.000
_cell.length_b   1.000
_cell.length_c   1.000
_cell.angle_alpha   90.00
_cell.angle_beta   90.00
_cell.angle_gamma   90.00
#
_symmetry.space_group_name_H-M   'P 1'
#
loop_
_entity.id
_entity.type
_entity.pdbx_description
1 polymer ?
#
loop_
_entity_poly.entity_id
_entity_poly.type
_entity_poly.pdbx_seq_one_letter_code
_entity_poly.pdbx_strand_id
1 'polypeptide(L)'
;MHLGGENESGNGVSDADRTCKIGGDIHPGFDLCPQSHLAMSITSSSPSPPGSVVRRLLTLGLALFLSTAVGLFAGCDNGQLTAPDSTSASSADPITSATSDEPRVLMQGFYWDSPQESGSGEWWDFVSGKIPTLASDGFTEIWLPPASKAQNDPSMGYDPYDYYDLGEYNQKMGTETWFGSRQELESLISTAHSNNMDVIADIVVNHMSGGQLEYNPNTGTDTYTKFRPKSGRIQFNYDNFHPSTFEQADAGTFAGFPDLAHANPATYDEVEDYQQFLDSLGYDGWRYDFVKGINPQYIEQLQGAVGGFGVGEYYDGNKSKLSQWLNDINYSASAFDFPLHFALKDMANNTSGGYDLRNLWGAGLLWDHPFNTVTFVSNHDTDKDAPILTDKMMAYSVILTHEGLPTVFWKDYFNYNLAQRNSATGIKQLVWVYQNLAAGSTSLLHSAPDLYIIQRNGDPGLVLVLNDNPDSWKGVTINTKWANTQLHAYAWNGGSQPQDKWTDGSGNVDLWAPPRGYAVYAPNGY
;
A
#
# COMPACT_ATOMS: atom_id res chain seq x y z
N MET A 1 -24.97 -47.89 -59.81
CA MET A 1 -25.88 -48.66 -58.94
C MET A 1 -25.78 -48.08 -57.54
N HIS A 2 -26.82 -47.96 -56.70
CA HIS A 2 -28.27 -47.91 -56.95
C HIS A 2 -28.96 -47.43 -55.65
N LEU A 3 -29.65 -46.28 -55.67
CA LEU A 3 -30.45 -45.68 -54.56
C LEU A 3 -29.62 -45.22 -53.32
N GLY A 4 -30.07 -44.28 -52.48
CA GLY A 4 -31.21 -43.35 -52.55
C GLY A 4 -31.54 -42.69 -51.18
N GLY A 5 -32.04 -41.45 -51.16
CA GLY A 5 -32.32 -40.63 -49.95
C GLY A 5 -31.18 -39.64 -49.63
N GLU A 6 -31.33 -38.31 -49.69
CA GLU A 6 -32.20 -37.37 -48.94
C GLU A 6 -31.73 -37.16 -47.47
N ASN A 7 -31.54 -35.93 -46.94
CA ASN A 7 -31.67 -34.60 -47.56
C ASN A 7 -30.80 -33.50 -46.87
N GLU A 8 -30.75 -32.33 -47.53
CA GLU A 8 -30.47 -30.93 -47.10
C GLU A 8 -30.50 -30.59 -45.58
N SER A 9 -29.86 -29.53 -45.04
CA SER A 9 -28.88 -28.49 -45.47
C SER A 9 -28.47 -27.67 -44.21
N GLY A 10 -27.50 -26.73 -44.15
CA GLY A 10 -26.46 -26.28 -45.08
C GLY A 10 -25.82 -24.93 -44.66
N ASN A 11 -24.56 -24.68 -45.06
CA ASN A 11 -23.81 -23.39 -45.10
C ASN A 11 -23.55 -22.62 -43.76
N GLY A 12 -22.51 -21.78 -43.62
CA GLY A 12 -21.51 -21.25 -44.58
C GLY A 12 -21.68 -19.72 -44.75
N VAL A 13 -20.83 -18.79 -44.29
CA VAL A 13 -19.35 -18.55 -44.33
C VAL A 13 -18.90 -17.65 -45.51
N SER A 14 -18.12 -16.62 -45.16
CA SER A 14 -17.18 -15.76 -45.94
C SER A 14 -17.65 -14.85 -47.11
N ASP A 15 -17.51 -13.54 -46.85
CA ASP A 15 -16.77 -12.52 -47.65
C ASP A 15 -17.21 -11.91 -49.01
N ALA A 16 -16.68 -10.69 -49.21
CA ALA A 16 -16.36 -9.96 -50.45
C ALA A 16 -17.27 -8.80 -50.98
N ASP A 17 -16.74 -7.57 -50.82
CA ASP A 17 -16.57 -6.51 -51.87
C ASP A 17 -17.64 -5.39 -52.09
N ARG A 18 -17.13 -4.19 -52.50
CA ARG A 18 -17.74 -3.07 -53.30
C ARG A 18 -18.21 -1.71 -52.71
N THR A 19 -17.25 -0.77 -52.62
CA THR A 19 -17.20 0.60 -53.23
C THR A 19 -18.30 1.69 -53.04
N CYS A 20 -17.90 2.93 -52.65
CA CYS A 20 -18.15 4.16 -53.48
C CYS A 20 -17.42 5.49 -53.07
N LYS A 21 -16.80 6.14 -54.08
CA LYS A 21 -16.59 7.61 -54.38
C LYS A 21 -16.24 8.72 -53.34
N ILE A 22 -14.99 9.19 -53.43
CA ILE A 22 -14.47 10.55 -53.80
C ILE A 22 -15.07 11.85 -53.17
N GLY A 23 -14.19 12.65 -52.53
CA GLY A 23 -14.17 14.14 -52.53
C GLY A 23 -14.18 14.81 -51.13
N GLY A 24 -13.31 15.77 -50.77
CA GLY A 24 -12.11 16.31 -51.44
C GLY A 24 -11.42 17.46 -50.64
N ASP A 25 -10.22 17.85 -51.07
CA ASP A 25 -9.47 19.10 -50.83
C ASP A 25 -8.84 19.51 -49.44
N ILE A 26 -7.60 20.03 -49.57
CA ILE A 26 -6.71 20.88 -48.72
C ILE A 26 -6.03 20.38 -47.41
N HIS A 27 -4.72 20.66 -47.37
CA HIS A 27 -3.67 20.55 -46.33
C HIS A 27 -3.71 21.66 -45.23
N PRO A 28 -2.81 21.66 -44.21
CA PRO A 28 -2.27 20.55 -43.39
C PRO A 28 -2.09 20.89 -41.88
N GLY A 29 -1.67 19.89 -41.08
CA GLY A 29 -0.63 20.07 -40.06
C GLY A 29 -1.05 20.17 -38.59
N PHE A 30 -0.69 19.13 -37.82
CA PHE A 30 0.33 19.22 -36.76
C PHE A 30 0.86 17.81 -36.47
N ASP A 31 2.18 17.63 -36.36
CA ASP A 31 2.79 16.33 -36.14
C ASP A 31 2.68 15.90 -34.66
N LEU A 32 2.04 14.76 -34.41
CA LEU A 32 2.18 14.03 -33.13
C LEU A 32 3.44 13.16 -33.20
N CYS A 33 4.55 13.69 -32.69
CA CYS A 33 5.81 12.95 -32.59
C CYS A 33 5.74 11.93 -31.43
N PRO A 34 5.94 10.61 -31.67
CA PRO A 34 5.92 9.62 -30.60
C PRO A 34 7.19 9.70 -29.75
N GLN A 35 7.05 10.06 -28.47
CA GLN A 35 8.14 10.00 -27.50
C GLN A 35 8.52 8.54 -27.20
N SER A 36 9.69 8.13 -27.68
CA SER A 36 10.25 6.79 -27.49
C SER A 36 10.84 6.61 -26.08
N HIS A 37 10.67 5.43 -25.49
CA HIS A 37 11.32 5.05 -24.23
C HIS A 37 12.83 5.33 -24.23
N LEU A 38 13.34 5.89 -23.14
CA LEU A 38 14.75 5.74 -22.76
C LEU A 38 14.86 5.59 -21.24
N ALA A 39 15.17 4.37 -20.77
CA ALA A 39 15.48 4.14 -19.36
C ALA A 39 16.90 4.65 -19.06
N MET A 40 17.02 5.72 -18.26
CA MET A 40 18.33 6.22 -17.83
C MET A 40 18.81 5.50 -16.56
N SER A 41 19.90 4.73 -16.71
CA SER A 41 20.65 4.19 -15.58
C SER A 41 21.45 5.29 -14.88
N ILE A 42 21.18 5.52 -13.60
CA ILE A 42 21.89 6.52 -12.78
C ILE A 42 23.18 5.90 -12.24
N THR A 43 24.31 6.13 -12.92
CA THR A 43 25.64 5.72 -12.44
C THR A 43 26.21 6.75 -11.48
N SER A 44 26.20 6.46 -10.17
CA SER A 44 26.81 7.32 -9.15
C SER A 44 28.33 7.20 -9.14
N SER A 45 29.05 8.30 -9.40
CA SER A 45 30.52 8.39 -9.29
C SER A 45 30.93 9.23 -8.07
N SER A 46 31.49 8.58 -7.04
CA SER A 46 31.88 9.22 -5.78
C SER A 46 33.39 9.56 -5.71
N PRO A 47 33.77 10.77 -5.25
CA PRO A 47 35.16 11.12 -4.94
C PRO A 47 35.45 11.03 -3.42
N SER A 48 36.54 10.36 -3.05
CA SER A 48 36.93 10.14 -1.64
C SER A 48 37.64 11.34 -0.99
N PRO A 49 37.38 11.67 0.29
CA PRO A 49 38.20 12.60 1.06
C PRO A 49 39.43 11.90 1.69
N PRO A 50 40.59 12.58 1.83
CA PRO A 50 41.75 12.05 2.54
C PRO A 50 41.67 12.27 4.06
N GLY A 51 42.06 11.27 4.85
CA GLY A 51 42.09 11.36 6.31
C GLY A 51 43.44 11.76 6.91
N SER A 52 43.44 12.21 8.17
CA SER A 52 44.64 12.26 9.03
C SER A 52 44.27 12.07 10.51
N VAL A 53 45.24 11.73 11.36
CA VAL A 53 45.00 11.14 12.70
C VAL A 53 45.66 11.95 13.81
N VAL A 54 44.93 12.25 14.89
CA VAL A 54 45.48 12.63 16.19
C VAL A 54 44.69 11.96 17.33
N ARG A 55 45.38 11.49 18.38
CA ARG A 55 44.81 11.00 19.66
C ARG A 55 45.30 11.87 20.81
N ARG A 56 44.51 12.04 21.90
CA ARG A 56 44.84 11.68 23.32
C ARG A 56 44.06 12.46 24.41
N LEU A 57 43.28 11.70 25.22
CA LEU A 57 43.32 11.58 26.70
C LEU A 57 43.13 12.79 27.67
N LEU A 58 42.75 12.42 28.93
CA LEU A 58 42.78 13.16 30.22
C LEU A 58 41.60 14.14 30.51
N THR A 59 41.02 14.25 31.73
CA THR A 59 40.82 13.31 32.88
C THR A 59 39.72 13.84 33.84
N LEU A 60 39.29 13.03 34.82
CA LEU A 60 38.35 13.38 35.91
C LEU A 60 38.74 14.60 36.76
N GLY A 61 37.72 15.24 37.36
CA GLY A 61 37.84 16.11 38.53
C GLY A 61 36.52 16.14 39.32
N LEU A 62 36.57 15.78 40.62
CA LEU A 62 35.41 15.73 41.54
C LEU A 62 35.69 16.64 42.76
N ALA A 63 34.68 17.36 43.24
CA ALA A 63 34.75 18.12 44.49
C ALA A 63 33.44 17.99 45.29
N LEU A 64 33.56 18.00 46.62
CA LEU A 64 32.48 17.70 47.57
C LEU A 64 32.48 18.75 48.70
N PHE A 65 31.31 19.14 49.21
CA PHE A 65 31.19 19.86 50.48
C PHE A 65 29.99 19.35 51.30
N LEU A 66 30.08 19.48 52.62
CA LEU A 66 29.28 18.70 53.59
C LEU A 66 29.06 19.50 54.89
N SER A 67 27.83 19.51 55.45
CA SER A 67 27.48 19.76 56.87
C SER A 67 25.96 20.00 57.06
N THR A 68 25.40 20.07 58.27
CA THR A 68 24.92 18.90 59.07
C THR A 68 24.05 19.31 60.27
N ALA A 69 22.78 18.87 60.32
CA ALA A 69 21.92 18.66 61.51
C ALA A 69 20.64 17.88 61.05
N VAL A 70 19.94 16.95 61.74
CA VAL A 70 19.98 16.25 63.06
C VAL A 70 18.83 16.60 64.03
N GLY A 71 17.90 15.64 64.23
CA GLY A 71 16.77 15.62 65.19
C GLY A 71 15.53 14.90 64.58
N LEU A 72 15.27 13.59 64.78
CA LEU A 72 14.82 12.85 65.99
C LEU A 72 13.42 13.32 66.45
N PHE A 73 12.34 12.52 66.54
CA PHE A 73 12.06 11.06 66.51
C PHE A 73 10.59 10.83 66.00
N ALA A 74 10.04 9.65 65.63
CA ALA A 74 10.53 8.32 65.22
C ALA A 74 9.33 7.41 64.78
N GLY A 75 9.60 6.31 64.04
CA GLY A 75 8.64 5.23 63.72
C GLY A 75 7.92 5.37 62.37
N CYS A 76 7.77 4.35 61.51
CA CYS A 76 8.21 2.93 61.57
C CYS A 76 8.62 2.40 60.17
N ASP A 77 9.33 1.26 60.17
CA ASP A 77 9.82 0.41 59.07
C ASP A 77 9.69 0.79 57.57
N ASN A 78 10.86 1.05 56.98
CA ASN A 78 11.45 0.31 55.84
C ASN A 78 10.62 0.04 54.56
N GLY A 79 10.83 0.91 53.57
CA GLY A 79 10.79 0.59 52.13
C GLY A 79 11.90 1.37 51.41
N GLN A 80 12.61 0.75 50.46
CA GLN A 80 13.72 1.41 49.76
C GLN A 80 13.22 2.45 48.75
N LEU A 81 13.73 3.69 48.85
CA LEU A 81 13.61 4.68 47.78
C LEU A 81 14.69 4.42 46.73
N THR A 82 14.32 3.79 45.62
CA THR A 82 15.05 3.89 44.36
C THR A 82 14.78 5.25 43.71
N ALA A 83 15.69 5.71 42.84
CA ALA A 83 15.44 6.88 42.01
C ALA A 83 14.23 6.65 41.07
N PRO A 84 13.51 7.69 40.64
CA PRO A 84 12.50 7.54 39.59
C PRO A 84 13.19 7.09 38.30
N ASP A 85 12.82 5.91 37.81
CA ASP A 85 13.26 5.44 36.49
C ASP A 85 12.74 6.38 35.41
N SER A 86 13.56 6.58 34.37
CA SER A 86 13.13 7.29 33.17
C SER A 86 12.12 6.42 32.43
N THR A 87 10.82 6.68 32.62
CA THR A 87 9.75 6.04 31.86
C THR A 87 9.93 6.35 30.39
N SER A 88 10.42 5.37 29.63
CA SER A 88 10.33 5.35 28.18
C SER A 88 8.88 5.57 27.77
N ALA A 89 8.63 6.53 26.87
CA ALA A 89 7.35 6.58 26.18
C ALA A 89 7.17 5.25 25.44
N SER A 90 6.05 4.56 25.67
CA SER A 90 5.67 3.45 24.81
C SER A 90 5.25 4.06 23.48
N SER A 91 5.99 3.79 22.42
CA SER A 91 5.45 3.93 21.07
C SER A 91 4.18 3.07 21.00
N ALA A 92 3.07 3.66 20.57
CA ALA A 92 1.93 2.87 20.13
C ALA A 92 2.33 2.20 18.81
N ASP A 93 1.96 0.94 18.60
CA ASP A 93 2.18 0.28 17.31
C ASP A 93 1.35 1.01 16.24
N PRO A 94 1.92 1.52 15.14
CA PRO A 94 1.17 2.37 14.19
C PRO A 94 0.07 1.61 13.42
N ILE A 95 -0.04 0.29 13.60
CA ILE A 95 -1.13 -0.54 13.09
C ILE A 95 -2.33 -0.60 14.08
N THR A 96 -2.31 0.05 15.25
CA THR A 96 -3.47 0.12 16.18
C THR A 96 -4.39 1.33 15.97
N SER A 97 -4.96 1.47 14.76
CA SER A 97 -6.34 1.99 14.65
C SER A 97 -7.30 0.90 15.12
N ALA A 98 -8.37 1.26 15.83
CA ALA A 98 -9.16 0.31 16.62
C ALA A 98 -10.67 0.59 16.57
N THR A 99 -11.32 0.18 15.48
CA THR A 99 -12.78 0.05 15.36
C THR A 99 -13.26 -1.41 15.37
N SER A 100 -12.39 -2.38 15.02
CA SER A 100 -12.66 -3.82 15.05
C SER A 100 -11.66 -4.59 15.93
N ASP A 101 -12.15 -5.59 16.67
CA ASP A 101 -11.30 -6.60 17.35
C ASP A 101 -10.65 -7.60 16.36
N GLU A 102 -11.12 -7.62 15.10
CA GLU A 102 -10.63 -8.50 14.03
C GLU A 102 -9.28 -8.02 13.44
N PRO A 103 -8.42 -8.93 12.94
CA PRO A 103 -7.20 -8.55 12.22
C PRO A 103 -7.50 -7.67 11.00
N ARG A 104 -6.80 -6.53 10.94
CA ARG A 104 -6.96 -5.49 9.91
C ARG A 104 -6.67 -6.00 8.49
N VAL A 105 -7.52 -5.64 7.54
CA VAL A 105 -7.38 -5.93 6.10
C VAL A 105 -7.85 -4.73 5.29
N LEU A 106 -6.94 -4.14 4.52
CA LEU A 106 -7.15 -2.91 3.75
C LEU A 106 -7.62 -3.19 2.32
N MET A 107 -8.58 -2.41 1.83
CA MET A 107 -8.95 -2.34 0.42
C MET A 107 -8.39 -1.05 -0.19
N GLN A 108 -7.58 -1.13 -1.26
CA GLN A 108 -7.39 0.04 -2.12
C GLN A 108 -8.67 0.22 -2.95
N GLY A 109 -9.49 1.22 -2.61
CA GLY A 109 -10.83 1.48 -3.13
C GLY A 109 -10.91 2.09 -4.53
N PHE A 110 -9.89 1.90 -5.37
CA PHE A 110 -9.80 2.48 -6.72
C PHE A 110 -8.72 1.81 -7.58
N TYR A 111 -8.67 2.19 -8.85
CA TYR A 111 -7.59 1.92 -9.80
C TYR A 111 -7.44 3.12 -10.75
N TRP A 112 -6.40 3.16 -11.60
CA TRP A 112 -5.98 4.37 -12.32
C TRP A 112 -7.05 5.07 -13.17
N ASP A 113 -8.07 4.35 -13.62
CA ASP A 113 -9.16 4.87 -14.43
C ASP A 113 -10.54 4.46 -13.90
N SER A 114 -10.68 4.32 -12.58
CA SER A 114 -11.88 3.75 -11.95
C SER A 114 -13.20 4.49 -12.22
N PRO A 115 -13.27 5.84 -12.35
CA PRO A 115 -14.52 6.50 -12.74
C PRO A 115 -14.98 6.19 -14.18
N GLN A 116 -14.20 5.49 -14.99
CA GLN A 116 -14.70 4.95 -16.27
C GLN A 116 -15.64 3.74 -16.09
N GLU A 117 -15.65 3.07 -14.93
CA GLU A 117 -16.61 2.00 -14.61
C GLU A 117 -17.95 2.55 -14.11
N SER A 118 -17.93 3.55 -13.20
CA SER A 118 -19.13 4.16 -12.64
C SER A 118 -19.77 5.21 -13.55
N GLY A 119 -18.94 5.98 -14.25
CA GLY A 119 -19.28 7.30 -14.77
C GLY A 119 -18.55 8.40 -14.00
N SER A 120 -18.27 9.51 -14.71
CA SER A 120 -17.64 10.71 -14.13
C SER A 120 -18.54 11.31 -13.07
N GLY A 121 -18.01 11.52 -11.86
CA GLY A 121 -18.77 12.01 -10.71
C GLY A 121 -19.46 10.91 -9.87
N GLU A 122 -19.54 9.68 -10.38
CA GLU A 122 -20.36 8.61 -9.79
C GLU A 122 -19.55 7.62 -8.92
N TRP A 123 -18.24 7.85 -8.72
CA TRP A 123 -17.34 6.88 -8.05
C TRP A 123 -17.61 6.77 -6.55
N TRP A 124 -17.87 7.89 -5.86
CA TRP A 124 -18.17 7.88 -4.43
C TRP A 124 -19.42 7.07 -4.09
N ASP A 125 -20.52 7.28 -4.82
CA ASP A 125 -21.76 6.51 -4.65
C ASP A 125 -21.59 5.04 -5.10
N PHE A 126 -20.81 4.77 -6.16
CA PHE A 126 -20.49 3.41 -6.59
C PHE A 126 -19.70 2.62 -5.53
N VAL A 127 -18.72 3.25 -4.87
CA VAL A 127 -17.93 2.66 -3.77
C VAL A 127 -18.80 2.50 -2.52
N SER A 128 -19.61 3.51 -2.18
CA SER A 128 -20.55 3.46 -1.05
C SER A 128 -21.50 2.27 -1.17
N GLY A 129 -22.02 2.02 -2.39
CA GLY A 129 -22.82 0.84 -2.72
C GLY A 129 -22.10 -0.51 -2.61
N LYS A 130 -20.76 -0.56 -2.41
CA LYS A 130 -20.01 -1.79 -2.11
C LYS A 130 -19.64 -1.95 -0.64
N ILE A 131 -19.58 -0.88 0.14
CA ILE A 131 -19.09 -0.89 1.54
C ILE A 131 -19.73 -2.01 2.39
N PRO A 132 -21.07 -2.22 2.43
CA PRO A 132 -21.66 -3.29 3.23
C PRO A 132 -21.25 -4.70 2.76
N THR A 133 -20.90 -4.85 1.47
CA THR A 133 -20.37 -6.11 0.95
C THR A 133 -18.93 -6.31 1.39
N LEU A 134 -18.08 -5.27 1.29
CA LEU A 134 -16.69 -5.32 1.73
C LEU A 134 -16.55 -5.64 3.22
N ALA A 135 -17.30 -4.96 4.09
CA ALA A 135 -17.36 -5.27 5.52
C ALA A 135 -17.78 -6.73 5.76
N SER A 136 -18.83 -7.22 5.08
CA SER A 136 -19.28 -8.62 5.20
C SER A 136 -18.28 -9.65 4.64
N ASP A 137 -17.38 -9.23 3.77
CA ASP A 137 -16.33 -10.07 3.21
C ASP A 137 -15.08 -10.14 4.09
N GLY A 138 -14.93 -9.22 5.07
CA GLY A 138 -13.85 -9.16 6.04
C GLY A 138 -12.93 -7.93 5.93
N PHE A 139 -13.23 -6.94 5.09
CA PHE A 139 -12.43 -5.72 5.02
C PHE A 139 -12.74 -4.78 6.20
N THR A 140 -11.69 -4.31 6.87
CA THR A 140 -11.78 -3.38 8.01
C THR A 140 -11.54 -1.93 7.59
N GLU A 141 -10.97 -1.70 6.41
CA GLU A 141 -10.53 -0.38 5.97
C GLU A 141 -10.69 -0.20 4.45
N ILE A 142 -10.84 1.05 4.00
CA ILE A 142 -10.75 1.42 2.59
C ILE A 142 -9.90 2.68 2.36
N TRP A 143 -8.87 2.56 1.52
CA TRP A 143 -8.07 3.68 1.01
C TRP A 143 -8.74 4.26 -0.25
N LEU A 144 -9.17 5.52 -0.13
CA LEU A 144 -9.79 6.29 -1.23
C LEU A 144 -8.73 7.09 -2.00
N PRO A 145 -8.90 7.35 -3.31
CA PRO A 145 -8.00 8.20 -4.08
C PRO A 145 -8.06 9.67 -3.61
N PRO A 146 -7.11 10.53 -4.04
CA PRO A 146 -7.04 11.92 -3.60
C PRO A 146 -8.32 12.69 -3.92
N ALA A 147 -9.04 13.13 -2.88
CA ALA A 147 -10.35 13.74 -3.00
C ALA A 147 -10.35 15.23 -3.37
N SER A 148 -9.18 15.88 -3.40
CA SER A 148 -9.06 17.32 -3.67
C SER A 148 -9.07 17.67 -5.16
N LYS A 149 -9.45 18.92 -5.49
CA LYS A 149 -9.55 19.39 -6.87
C LYS A 149 -8.16 19.43 -7.54
N ALA A 150 -8.00 18.61 -8.57
CA ALA A 150 -6.86 18.54 -9.48
C ALA A 150 -6.68 19.80 -10.37
N GLN A 151 -5.54 19.92 -11.07
CA GLN A 151 -5.42 20.82 -12.23
C GLN A 151 -6.29 20.34 -13.40
N ASN A 152 -6.21 19.05 -13.72
CA ASN A 152 -6.75 18.48 -14.96
C ASN A 152 -8.12 17.81 -14.76
N ASP A 153 -8.79 17.53 -15.89
CA ASP A 153 -10.10 16.89 -15.96
C ASP A 153 -10.15 16.06 -17.27
N PRO A 154 -10.38 14.73 -17.22
CA PRO A 154 -10.38 13.91 -16.00
C PRO A 154 -9.01 13.90 -15.30
N SER A 155 -9.00 13.70 -13.98
CA SER A 155 -7.79 13.41 -13.21
C SER A 155 -8.08 12.49 -12.03
N MET A 156 -7.05 11.73 -11.62
CA MET A 156 -7.04 10.92 -10.41
C MET A 156 -6.61 11.68 -9.15
N GLY A 157 -6.30 12.99 -9.24
CA GLY A 157 -5.99 13.84 -8.09
C GLY A 157 -4.52 13.97 -7.71
N TYR A 158 -3.62 13.21 -8.35
CA TYR A 158 -2.14 13.31 -8.16
C TYR A 158 -1.50 14.58 -8.78
N ASP A 159 -2.31 15.58 -9.11
CA ASP A 159 -1.94 16.92 -9.59
C ASP A 159 -2.73 18.02 -8.85
N PRO A 160 -2.69 18.07 -7.50
CA PRO A 160 -3.64 18.84 -6.69
C PRO A 160 -3.50 20.36 -6.89
N TYR A 161 -4.64 21.07 -6.88
CA TYR A 161 -4.73 22.51 -7.06
C TYR A 161 -5.41 23.25 -5.90
N ASP A 162 -6.43 22.64 -5.28
CA ASP A 162 -7.13 23.20 -4.12
C ASP A 162 -7.51 22.08 -3.14
N TYR A 163 -6.69 21.92 -2.10
CA TYR A 163 -6.84 20.91 -1.06
C TYR A 163 -8.23 20.92 -0.37
N TYR A 164 -8.90 22.07 -0.35
CA TYR A 164 -10.19 22.25 0.33
C TYR A 164 -11.40 22.27 -0.60
N ASP A 165 -11.19 22.02 -1.90
CA ASP A 165 -12.27 21.80 -2.87
C ASP A 165 -12.41 20.31 -3.14
N LEU A 166 -13.18 19.63 -2.29
CA LEU A 166 -13.48 18.19 -2.43
C LEU A 166 -14.60 17.92 -3.45
N GLY A 167 -14.70 18.74 -4.50
CA GLY A 167 -15.81 18.73 -5.45
C GLY A 167 -16.99 19.63 -5.04
N GLU A 168 -16.70 20.79 -4.43
CA GLU A 168 -17.70 21.77 -3.95
C GLU A 168 -17.67 23.07 -4.77
N TYR A 169 -16.52 23.45 -5.32
CA TYR A 169 -16.34 24.72 -6.02
C TYR A 169 -16.20 24.51 -7.53
N ASN A 170 -17.01 25.24 -8.31
CA ASN A 170 -16.87 25.34 -9.77
C ASN A 170 -15.55 26.04 -10.13
N GLN A 171 -14.47 25.28 -10.34
CA GLN A 171 -13.16 25.78 -10.74
C GLN A 171 -12.38 24.75 -11.55
N LYS A 172 -11.29 25.20 -12.20
CA LYS A 172 -10.65 24.46 -13.30
C LYS A 172 -11.67 24.15 -14.39
N MET A 173 -12.15 22.92 -14.49
CA MET A 173 -13.08 22.48 -15.53
C MET A 173 -14.45 22.03 -15.00
N GLY A 174 -14.64 21.87 -13.67
CA GLY A 174 -15.90 21.39 -13.07
C GLY A 174 -16.13 21.79 -11.62
N THR A 175 -17.34 21.50 -11.11
CA THR A 175 -17.67 21.61 -9.68
C THR A 175 -17.19 20.38 -8.93
N GLU A 176 -17.63 19.19 -9.33
CA GLU A 176 -17.17 17.91 -8.81
C GLU A 176 -15.70 17.61 -9.17
N THR A 177 -15.14 16.61 -8.51
CA THR A 177 -13.93 15.89 -8.97
C THR A 177 -14.32 14.82 -9.99
N TRP A 178 -13.36 14.11 -10.59
CA TRP A 178 -13.70 12.95 -11.44
C TRP A 178 -14.43 11.83 -10.67
N PHE A 179 -14.25 11.78 -9.34
CA PHE A 179 -14.85 10.80 -8.44
C PHE A 179 -16.26 11.18 -7.94
N GLY A 180 -16.56 12.48 -7.85
CA GLY A 180 -17.83 13.00 -7.31
C GLY A 180 -17.68 14.30 -6.54
N SER A 181 -18.77 14.67 -5.86
CA SER A 181 -18.86 15.84 -5.00
C SER A 181 -18.46 15.54 -3.55
N ARG A 182 -18.28 16.61 -2.78
CA ARG A 182 -18.03 16.53 -1.34
C ARG A 182 -19.14 15.82 -0.58
N GLN A 183 -20.40 16.00 -0.98
CA GLN A 183 -21.55 15.43 -0.28
C GLN A 183 -21.61 13.90 -0.43
N GLU A 184 -21.25 13.38 -1.60
CA GLU A 184 -21.17 11.93 -1.83
C GLU A 184 -19.97 11.32 -1.08
N LEU A 185 -18.87 12.07 -0.94
CA LEU A 185 -17.73 11.66 -0.13
C LEU A 185 -18.06 11.58 1.37
N GLU A 186 -18.69 12.62 1.94
CA GLU A 186 -19.15 12.61 3.34
C GLU A 186 -20.21 11.49 3.58
N SER A 187 -21.04 11.18 2.57
CA SER A 187 -21.98 10.06 2.56
C SER A 187 -21.28 8.70 2.54
N LEU A 188 -20.23 8.54 1.73
CA LEU A 188 -19.37 7.36 1.67
C LEU A 188 -18.65 7.10 3.00
N ILE A 189 -18.06 8.13 3.61
CA ILE A 189 -17.40 8.04 4.92
C ILE A 189 -18.41 7.60 5.99
N SER A 190 -19.56 8.27 6.08
CA SER A 190 -20.64 7.90 6.99
C SER A 190 -21.13 6.45 6.78
N THR A 191 -21.12 5.97 5.54
CA THR A 191 -21.48 4.58 5.19
C THR A 191 -20.39 3.59 5.61
N ALA A 192 -19.10 3.91 5.47
CA ALA A 192 -17.98 3.11 5.96
C ALA A 192 -18.04 2.93 7.47
N HIS A 193 -18.11 4.01 8.23
CA HIS A 193 -18.26 3.98 9.70
C HIS A 193 -19.51 3.22 10.15
N SER A 194 -20.63 3.36 9.43
CA SER A 194 -21.87 2.62 9.72
C SER A 194 -21.77 1.10 9.51
N ASN A 195 -20.70 0.62 8.87
CA ASN A 195 -20.38 -0.80 8.68
C ASN A 195 -19.12 -1.24 9.47
N ASN A 196 -18.58 -0.38 10.35
CA ASN A 196 -17.30 -0.57 11.05
C ASN A 196 -16.11 -0.73 10.10
N MET A 197 -16.03 0.12 9.07
CA MET A 197 -14.84 0.27 8.23
C MET A 197 -14.23 1.66 8.42
N ASP A 198 -12.92 1.72 8.66
CA ASP A 198 -12.11 2.95 8.66
C ASP A 198 -11.89 3.44 7.22
N VAL A 199 -11.74 4.75 7.04
CA VAL A 199 -11.48 5.38 5.74
C VAL A 199 -10.11 6.07 5.72
N ILE A 200 -9.25 5.65 4.79
CA ILE A 200 -7.87 6.12 4.66
C ILE A 200 -7.80 7.14 3.51
N ALA A 201 -7.32 8.35 3.81
CA ALA A 201 -7.14 9.44 2.85
C ALA A 201 -5.85 9.28 2.04
N ASP A 202 -5.84 9.77 0.80
CA ASP A 202 -4.63 9.91 0.00
C ASP A 202 -4.07 11.35 0.07
N ILE A 203 -2.86 11.47 0.61
CA ILE A 203 -2.23 12.73 1.01
C ILE A 203 -1.11 13.08 0.00
N VAL A 204 -1.49 13.84 -1.03
CA VAL A 204 -0.60 14.31 -2.10
C VAL A 204 -0.04 15.69 -1.76
N VAL A 205 1.12 15.72 -1.09
CA VAL A 205 1.69 16.96 -0.50
C VAL A 205 3.14 17.24 -0.90
N ASN A 206 3.74 16.47 -1.81
CA ASN A 206 5.06 16.79 -2.38
C ASN A 206 5.00 18.00 -3.33
N HIS A 207 3.87 18.23 -3.99
CA HIS A 207 3.74 19.19 -5.09
C HIS A 207 2.32 19.71 -5.23
N MET A 208 2.16 20.83 -5.96
CA MET A 208 0.86 21.31 -6.44
C MET A 208 0.93 21.67 -7.93
N SER A 209 -0.19 21.55 -8.64
CA SER A 209 -0.26 21.77 -10.09
C SER A 209 -1.29 22.83 -10.48
N GLY A 210 -1.01 23.55 -11.56
CA GLY A 210 -1.94 24.55 -12.12
C GLY A 210 -2.03 25.89 -11.39
N GLY A 211 -1.00 26.29 -10.65
CA GLY A 211 -0.87 27.68 -10.21
C GLY A 211 -0.72 28.65 -11.39
N GLN A 212 -0.89 29.95 -11.15
CA GLN A 212 -0.63 30.98 -12.16
C GLN A 212 0.86 31.33 -12.21
N LEU A 213 1.31 31.93 -13.32
CA LEU A 213 2.66 32.48 -13.42
C LEU A 213 2.83 33.69 -12.49
N GLU A 214 3.95 33.71 -11.77
CA GLU A 214 4.53 34.90 -11.16
C GLU A 214 6.06 34.82 -11.10
N TYR A 215 6.72 35.96 -10.92
CA TYR A 215 8.18 36.03 -10.86
C TYR A 215 8.72 35.47 -9.53
N ASN A 216 9.55 34.43 -9.62
CA ASN A 216 10.29 33.89 -8.48
C ASN A 216 11.70 34.54 -8.40
N PRO A 217 11.99 35.36 -7.36
CA PRO A 217 13.31 35.97 -7.18
C PRO A 217 14.42 34.96 -6.88
N ASN A 218 14.10 33.74 -6.42
CA ASN A 218 15.07 32.70 -6.08
C ASN A 218 15.59 31.97 -7.33
N THR A 219 14.77 31.86 -8.39
CA THR A 219 15.21 31.35 -9.71
C THR A 219 15.63 32.47 -10.68
N GLY A 220 15.10 33.68 -10.48
CA GLY A 220 15.23 34.79 -11.45
C GLY A 220 14.32 34.66 -12.67
N THR A 221 13.28 33.81 -12.61
CA THR A 221 12.35 33.50 -13.70
C THR A 221 10.91 33.48 -13.22
N ASP A 222 9.94 33.53 -14.14
CA ASP A 222 8.55 33.25 -13.79
C ASP A 222 8.34 31.74 -13.53
N THR A 223 7.49 31.40 -12.56
CA THR A 223 7.12 30.03 -12.16
C THR A 223 5.61 29.91 -11.92
N TYR A 224 5.03 28.72 -12.11
CA TYR A 224 3.59 28.44 -11.94
C TYR A 224 3.16 28.28 -10.46
N THR A 225 3.71 29.12 -9.58
CA THR A 225 3.67 28.97 -8.11
C THR A 225 2.55 29.77 -7.44
N LYS A 226 1.72 30.49 -8.19
CA LYS A 226 0.70 31.37 -7.63
C LYS A 226 -0.65 30.68 -7.49
N PHE A 227 -0.96 30.17 -6.31
CA PHE A 227 -2.23 29.50 -6.03
C PHE A 227 -3.18 30.46 -5.31
N ARG A 228 -4.34 30.73 -5.92
CA ARG A 228 -5.46 31.51 -5.36
C ARG A 228 -6.78 30.85 -5.77
N PRO A 229 -7.08 29.65 -5.24
CA PRO A 229 -8.21 28.86 -5.67
C PRO A 229 -9.51 29.31 -4.98
N LYS A 230 -10.64 28.71 -5.34
CA LYS A 230 -11.98 29.17 -4.94
C LYS A 230 -12.40 28.81 -3.52
N SER A 231 -11.76 27.84 -2.86
CA SER A 231 -11.90 27.67 -1.40
C SER A 231 -11.47 28.94 -0.64
N GLY A 232 -10.55 29.73 -1.22
CA GLY A 232 -9.98 30.93 -0.62
C GLY A 232 -8.99 30.67 0.52
N ARG A 233 -8.81 29.42 0.97
CA ARG A 233 -7.89 29.06 2.05
C ARG A 233 -6.43 29.20 1.59
N ILE A 234 -6.02 28.43 0.59
CA ILE A 234 -4.64 28.44 0.07
C ILE A 234 -4.27 29.82 -0.50
N GLN A 235 -3.17 30.39 0.01
CA GLN A 235 -2.60 31.67 -0.45
C GLN A 235 -1.15 31.51 -0.98
N PHE A 236 -0.74 30.31 -1.40
CA PHE A 236 0.65 30.04 -1.78
C PHE A 236 1.19 30.91 -2.92
N ASN A 237 2.47 31.22 -2.82
CA ASN A 237 3.25 32.00 -3.78
C ASN A 237 4.61 31.33 -4.02
N TYR A 238 5.47 31.91 -4.85
CA TYR A 238 6.82 31.38 -5.15
C TYR A 238 7.60 30.89 -3.91
N ASP A 239 7.47 31.54 -2.76
CA ASP A 239 8.25 31.21 -1.56
C ASP A 239 7.71 29.98 -0.79
N ASN A 240 6.54 29.46 -1.18
CA ASN A 240 5.99 28.20 -0.69
C ASN A 240 6.52 26.98 -1.47
N PHE A 241 7.30 27.19 -2.53
CA PHE A 241 7.80 26.15 -3.43
C PHE A 241 9.31 26.22 -3.60
N HIS A 242 9.94 25.11 -4.00
CA HIS A 242 11.36 25.05 -4.27
C HIS A 242 11.75 25.79 -5.57
N PRO A 243 12.85 26.58 -5.57
CA PRO A 243 13.61 27.05 -4.42
C PRO A 243 12.90 28.21 -3.69
N SER A 244 12.85 28.12 -2.36
CA SER A 244 12.31 29.14 -1.45
C SER A 244 13.42 29.90 -0.71
N THR A 245 13.03 30.91 0.08
CA THR A 245 13.89 31.60 1.04
C THR A 245 14.34 30.69 2.20
N PHE A 246 13.62 29.59 2.44
CA PHE A 246 13.86 28.66 3.55
C PHE A 246 14.77 27.49 3.13
N GLU A 247 14.55 26.94 1.94
CA GLU A 247 15.25 25.77 1.41
C GLU A 247 15.26 25.75 -0.13
N GLN A 248 16.21 25.02 -0.72
CA GLN A 248 16.47 25.09 -2.17
C GLN A 248 15.88 23.90 -2.96
N ALA A 249 15.79 22.74 -2.33
CA ALA A 249 15.20 21.49 -2.82
C ALA A 249 15.13 20.49 -1.63
N ASP A 250 14.22 19.52 -1.71
CA ASP A 250 14.14 18.38 -0.78
C ASP A 250 14.81 17.11 -1.38
N ALA A 251 14.22 15.92 -1.20
CA ALA A 251 14.73 14.67 -1.74
C ALA A 251 14.27 14.35 -3.17
N GLY A 252 13.28 15.05 -3.75
CA GLY A 252 12.88 14.82 -5.13
C GLY A 252 11.55 15.43 -5.60
N THR A 253 11.59 16.02 -6.80
CA THR A 253 10.42 16.64 -7.46
C THR A 253 9.58 15.65 -8.28
N PHE A 254 8.25 15.85 -8.34
CA PHE A 254 7.34 15.03 -9.15
C PHE A 254 6.85 15.74 -10.44
N ALA A 255 6.79 14.99 -11.56
CA ALA A 255 6.21 15.38 -12.87
C ALA A 255 6.61 16.74 -13.50
N GLY A 256 7.55 17.48 -12.91
CA GLY A 256 7.85 18.88 -13.28
C GLY A 256 6.85 19.91 -12.75
N PHE A 257 6.04 19.53 -11.75
CA PHE A 257 5.13 20.45 -11.06
C PHE A 257 5.87 21.31 -10.02
N PRO A 258 5.30 22.48 -9.63
CA PRO A 258 5.71 23.22 -8.44
C PRO A 258 5.81 22.33 -7.20
N ASP A 259 7.01 22.27 -6.66
CA ASP A 259 7.46 21.34 -5.62
C ASP A 259 7.46 22.02 -4.25
N LEU A 260 6.83 21.46 -3.22
CA LEU A 260 6.46 22.19 -2.00
C LEU A 260 7.63 22.33 -1.01
N ALA A 261 7.95 23.58 -0.65
CA ALA A 261 8.99 23.91 0.33
C ALA A 261 8.43 23.83 1.76
N HIS A 262 8.47 22.64 2.34
CA HIS A 262 7.97 22.31 3.67
C HIS A 262 8.73 23.01 4.82
N ALA A 263 9.98 23.45 4.62
CA ALA A 263 10.72 24.25 5.61
C ALA A 263 10.23 25.70 5.70
N ASN A 264 9.37 26.15 4.78
CA ASN A 264 8.59 27.38 4.98
C ASN A 264 7.42 27.05 5.94
N PRO A 265 7.34 27.67 7.14
CA PRO A 265 6.25 27.41 8.07
C PRO A 265 4.87 27.64 7.45
N ALA A 266 4.72 28.65 6.61
CA ALA A 266 3.44 28.92 5.93
C ALA A 266 3.08 27.92 4.82
N THR A 267 3.98 26.99 4.48
CA THR A 267 3.67 25.79 3.68
C THR A 267 3.30 24.62 4.59
N TYR A 268 4.14 24.35 5.61
CA TYR A 268 3.89 23.26 6.56
C TYR A 268 2.56 23.43 7.31
N ASP A 269 2.29 24.62 7.84
CA ASP A 269 1.06 24.95 8.58
C ASP A 269 -0.19 24.66 7.72
N GLU A 270 -0.17 24.97 6.42
CA GLU A 270 -1.29 24.72 5.49
C GLU A 270 -1.43 23.23 5.11
N VAL A 271 -0.33 22.47 5.08
CA VAL A 271 -0.34 21.02 4.85
C VAL A 271 -0.88 20.29 6.10
N GLU A 272 -0.53 20.75 7.30
CA GLU A 272 -1.11 20.24 8.54
C GLU A 272 -2.60 20.62 8.67
N ASP A 273 -2.98 21.87 8.38
CA ASP A 273 -4.38 22.34 8.32
C ASP A 273 -5.24 21.56 7.30
N TYR A 274 -4.63 21.03 6.22
CA TYR A 274 -5.29 20.14 5.27
C TYR A 274 -5.52 18.75 5.85
N GLN A 275 -4.52 18.13 6.48
CA GLN A 275 -4.70 16.81 7.10
C GLN A 275 -5.70 16.88 8.28
N GLN A 276 -5.63 17.93 9.11
CA GLN A 276 -6.63 18.23 10.15
C GLN A 276 -8.03 18.50 9.56
N PHE A 277 -8.13 19.11 8.37
CA PHE A 277 -9.41 19.27 7.69
C PHE A 277 -10.00 17.92 7.28
N LEU A 278 -9.21 16.99 6.74
CA LEU A 278 -9.69 15.65 6.38
C LEU A 278 -10.09 14.82 7.61
N ASP A 279 -9.31 14.87 8.70
CA ASP A 279 -9.68 14.31 10.01
C ASP A 279 -11.06 14.82 10.47
N SER A 280 -11.31 16.12 10.34
CA SER A 280 -12.59 16.74 10.71
C SER A 280 -13.80 16.30 9.86
N LEU A 281 -13.57 15.59 8.74
CA LEU A 281 -14.61 14.96 7.91
C LEU A 281 -14.85 13.48 8.25
N GLY A 282 -14.01 12.87 9.10
CA GLY A 282 -14.07 11.46 9.45
C GLY A 282 -13.17 10.54 8.61
N TYR A 283 -12.02 11.03 8.13
CA TYR A 283 -10.94 10.14 7.71
C TYR A 283 -10.16 9.65 8.94
N ASP A 284 -9.85 8.35 9.00
CA ASP A 284 -9.28 7.67 10.18
C ASP A 284 -7.76 7.40 10.05
N GLY A 285 -7.17 7.70 8.89
CA GLY A 285 -5.74 7.53 8.63
C GLY A 285 -5.29 7.94 7.23
N TRP A 286 -3.99 7.78 6.97
CA TRP A 286 -3.27 8.49 5.91
C TRP A 286 -2.43 7.56 5.04
N ARG A 287 -2.65 7.56 3.72
CA ARG A 287 -1.68 7.11 2.72
C ARG A 287 -0.93 8.35 2.23
N TYR A 288 0.36 8.42 2.52
CA TYR A 288 1.22 9.50 2.02
C TYR A 288 1.77 9.14 0.64
N ASP A 289 1.46 9.96 -0.35
CA ASP A 289 1.94 9.87 -1.72
C ASP A 289 3.42 10.22 -1.83
N PHE A 290 4.18 9.49 -2.65
CA PHE A 290 5.52 9.88 -3.10
C PHE A 290 6.49 10.36 -1.99
N VAL A 291 6.44 9.75 -0.78
CA VAL A 291 7.29 10.05 0.41
C VAL A 291 8.81 9.88 0.23
N LYS A 292 9.22 9.64 -1.02
CA LYS A 292 10.59 9.57 -1.49
C LYS A 292 11.14 10.93 -1.93
N GLY A 293 10.26 11.88 -2.26
CA GLY A 293 10.62 13.28 -2.52
C GLY A 293 10.60 14.14 -1.25
N ILE A 294 9.56 13.98 -0.43
CA ILE A 294 9.39 14.68 0.85
C ILE A 294 10.50 14.29 1.85
N ASN A 295 11.05 15.26 2.59
CA ASN A 295 11.93 14.98 3.73
C ASN A 295 11.14 14.19 4.82
N PRO A 296 11.62 12.99 5.23
CA PRO A 296 10.93 12.13 6.21
C PRO A 296 10.48 12.83 7.49
N GLN A 297 11.22 13.85 7.94
CA GLN A 297 10.91 14.61 9.15
C GLN A 297 9.54 15.31 9.11
N TYR A 298 9.04 15.68 7.93
CA TYR A 298 7.71 16.27 7.79
C TYR A 298 6.61 15.20 7.81
N ILE A 299 6.88 13.99 7.31
CA ILE A 299 5.97 12.84 7.46
C ILE A 299 5.85 12.44 8.93
N GLU A 300 6.97 12.43 9.68
CA GLU A 300 6.94 12.24 11.14
C GLU A 300 6.07 13.28 11.84
N GLN A 301 6.24 14.56 11.50
CA GLN A 301 5.51 15.67 12.13
C GLN A 301 4.01 15.64 11.81
N LEU A 302 3.62 15.46 10.54
CA LEU A 302 2.22 15.36 10.11
C LEU A 302 1.51 14.14 10.74
N GLN A 303 2.16 12.98 10.73
CA GLN A 303 1.65 11.78 11.39
C GLN A 303 1.53 11.96 12.92
N GLY A 304 2.46 12.70 13.53
CA GLY A 304 2.44 13.01 14.97
C GLY A 304 1.44 14.11 15.37
N ALA A 305 1.06 15.00 14.46
CA ALA A 305 0.12 16.09 14.69
C ALA A 305 -1.34 15.62 14.74
N VAL A 306 -1.72 14.69 13.84
CA VAL A 306 -3.10 14.19 13.71
C VAL A 306 -3.26 12.79 14.33
N GLY A 307 -2.25 11.93 14.25
CA GLY A 307 -2.33 10.54 14.72
C GLY A 307 -3.04 9.62 13.72
N GLY A 308 -3.81 8.65 14.22
CA GLY A 308 -4.45 7.61 13.39
C GLY A 308 -3.46 6.62 12.77
N PHE A 309 -3.91 5.84 11.78
CA PHE A 309 -3.04 4.97 10.99
C PHE A 309 -2.28 5.76 9.91
N GLY A 310 -1.05 5.37 9.61
CA GLY A 310 -0.26 5.96 8.51
C GLY A 310 0.48 4.92 7.67
N VAL A 311 0.56 5.14 6.36
CA VAL A 311 1.41 4.39 5.43
C VAL A 311 2.05 5.29 4.37
N GLY A 312 3.37 5.19 4.19
CA GLY A 312 4.11 5.89 3.13
C GLY A 312 4.37 5.04 1.90
N GLU A 313 4.20 5.66 0.72
CA GLU A 313 4.48 5.06 -0.59
C GLU A 313 5.94 5.27 -1.02
N TYR A 314 6.89 4.63 -0.33
CA TYR A 314 8.31 4.68 -0.73
C TYR A 314 8.58 3.70 -1.88
N TYR A 315 8.30 4.12 -3.12
CA TYR A 315 8.47 3.28 -4.33
C TYR A 315 9.95 2.95 -4.60
N ASP A 316 10.48 1.86 -4.05
CA ASP A 316 11.80 1.32 -4.38
C ASP A 316 11.87 -0.20 -4.12
N GLY A 317 12.60 -0.94 -4.97
CA GLY A 317 12.80 -2.37 -4.75
C GLY A 317 13.88 -2.70 -3.70
N ASN A 318 14.62 -1.70 -3.22
CA ASN A 318 15.69 -1.90 -2.24
C ASN A 318 15.14 -1.81 -0.80
N LYS A 319 14.89 -2.98 -0.19
CA LYS A 319 14.44 -3.12 1.21
C LYS A 319 15.21 -2.24 2.20
N SER A 320 16.53 -2.17 2.08
CA SER A 320 17.35 -1.37 3.01
C SER A 320 17.08 0.14 2.95
N LYS A 321 16.57 0.67 1.83
CA LYS A 321 16.11 2.07 1.77
C LYS A 321 14.79 2.26 2.50
N LEU A 322 13.85 1.32 2.36
CA LEU A 322 12.56 1.41 3.03
C LEU A 322 12.73 1.22 4.55
N SER A 323 13.59 0.29 4.98
CA SER A 323 14.01 0.21 6.39
C SER A 323 14.67 1.51 6.87
N GLN A 324 15.54 2.14 6.07
CA GLN A 324 16.13 3.43 6.44
C GLN A 324 15.05 4.52 6.59
N TRP A 325 14.12 4.64 5.63
CA TRP A 325 13.00 5.58 5.68
C TRP A 325 12.12 5.37 6.92
N LEU A 326 11.81 4.12 7.29
CA LEU A 326 11.10 3.80 8.54
C LEU A 326 11.86 4.27 9.80
N ASN A 327 13.19 4.20 9.82
CA ASN A 327 13.99 4.79 10.91
C ASN A 327 14.00 6.32 10.84
N ASP A 328 14.04 6.92 9.64
CA ASP A 328 14.08 8.37 9.44
C ASP A 328 12.77 9.09 9.83
N ILE A 329 11.64 8.37 9.85
CA ILE A 329 10.34 8.82 10.43
C ILE A 329 10.13 8.37 11.89
N ASN A 330 11.15 7.83 12.56
CA ASN A 330 11.06 7.23 13.90
C ASN A 330 9.92 6.18 14.06
N TYR A 331 9.62 5.43 13.01
CA TYR A 331 8.53 4.44 12.93
C TYR A 331 7.11 4.99 13.21
N SER A 332 6.88 6.30 13.02
CA SER A 332 5.56 6.93 13.22
C SER A 332 4.45 6.35 12.32
N ALA A 333 4.83 5.84 11.14
CA ALA A 333 3.95 5.24 10.15
C ALA A 333 4.49 3.88 9.66
N SER A 334 3.72 3.24 8.78
CA SER A 334 4.10 2.03 8.03
C SER A 334 4.65 2.38 6.64
N ALA A 335 5.17 1.39 5.91
CA ALA A 335 5.55 1.51 4.50
C ALA A 335 4.92 0.39 3.65
N PHE A 336 4.63 0.68 2.38
CA PHE A 336 4.23 -0.33 1.41
C PHE A 336 5.43 -1.23 1.02
N ASP A 337 5.26 -2.56 1.06
CA ASP A 337 6.32 -3.55 0.80
C ASP A 337 6.59 -3.76 -0.70
N PHE A 338 7.08 -2.72 -1.38
CA PHE A 338 7.54 -2.80 -2.78
C PHE A 338 8.56 -3.93 -3.03
N PRO A 339 9.56 -4.19 -2.16
CA PRO A 339 10.45 -5.34 -2.32
C PRO A 339 9.71 -6.69 -2.36
N LEU A 340 8.71 -6.90 -1.50
CA LEU A 340 7.85 -8.08 -1.58
C LEU A 340 7.01 -8.11 -2.86
N HIS A 341 6.37 -6.99 -3.23
CA HIS A 341 5.58 -6.90 -4.47
C HIS A 341 6.40 -7.36 -5.69
N PHE A 342 7.65 -6.90 -5.85
CA PHE A 342 8.50 -7.33 -6.97
C PHE A 342 8.85 -8.83 -6.90
N ALA A 343 9.13 -9.38 -5.72
CA ALA A 343 9.37 -10.81 -5.56
C ALA A 343 8.13 -11.67 -5.89
N LEU A 344 6.94 -11.23 -5.45
CA LEU A 344 5.67 -11.89 -5.76
C LEU A 344 5.33 -11.80 -7.25
N LYS A 345 5.61 -10.66 -7.88
CA LYS A 345 5.47 -10.46 -9.33
C LYS A 345 6.36 -11.41 -10.13
N ASP A 346 7.64 -11.49 -9.79
CA ASP A 346 8.59 -12.34 -10.51
C ASP A 346 8.24 -13.83 -10.35
N MET A 347 7.70 -14.24 -9.20
CA MET A 347 7.14 -15.58 -8.99
C MET A 347 5.89 -15.84 -9.83
N ALA A 348 4.90 -14.94 -9.76
CA ALA A 348 3.58 -15.13 -10.35
C ALA A 348 3.60 -15.02 -11.88
N ASN A 349 4.48 -14.19 -12.45
CA ASN A 349 4.69 -14.08 -13.90
C ASN A 349 5.59 -15.20 -14.48
N ASN A 350 6.34 -15.94 -13.65
CA ASN A 350 7.19 -17.07 -14.09
C ASN A 350 6.37 -18.37 -14.19
N THR A 351 5.44 -18.41 -15.14
CA THR A 351 4.54 -19.56 -15.38
C THR A 351 5.25 -20.85 -15.78
N SER A 352 6.53 -20.78 -16.17
CA SER A 352 7.40 -21.94 -16.40
C SER A 352 7.78 -22.72 -15.14
N GLY A 353 7.49 -22.22 -13.94
CA GLY A 353 7.96 -22.81 -12.68
C GLY A 353 9.49 -22.80 -12.57
N GLY A 354 10.07 -21.66 -12.95
CA GLY A 354 11.51 -21.41 -12.89
C GLY A 354 11.87 -20.32 -11.88
N TYR A 355 10.97 -19.96 -10.96
CA TYR A 355 11.27 -19.03 -9.88
C TYR A 355 11.70 -19.82 -8.65
N ASP A 356 12.83 -19.45 -8.07
CA ASP A 356 13.34 -20.12 -6.88
C ASP A 356 12.59 -19.59 -5.64
N LEU A 357 11.53 -20.29 -5.19
CA LEU A 357 10.67 -19.87 -4.07
C LEU A 357 11.44 -19.64 -2.76
N ARG A 358 12.67 -20.16 -2.63
CA ARG A 358 13.56 -19.86 -1.50
C ARG A 358 13.85 -18.37 -1.36
N ASN A 359 13.78 -17.61 -2.46
CA ASN A 359 13.98 -16.17 -2.50
C ASN A 359 12.84 -15.36 -1.86
N LEU A 360 11.65 -15.96 -1.63
CA LEU A 360 10.55 -15.26 -0.95
C LEU A 360 10.89 -14.97 0.51
N TRP A 361 11.60 -15.87 1.19
CA TRP A 361 11.88 -15.74 2.62
C TRP A 361 12.83 -14.56 2.88
N GLY A 362 12.29 -13.47 3.46
CA GLY A 362 13.04 -12.25 3.73
C GLY A 362 13.13 -11.27 2.56
N ALA A 363 12.39 -11.49 1.46
CA ALA A 363 12.36 -10.57 0.32
C ALA A 363 11.86 -9.16 0.69
N GLY A 364 10.81 -9.13 1.51
CA GLY A 364 10.10 -7.92 1.91
C GLY A 364 10.55 -7.31 3.23
N LEU A 365 10.12 -6.07 3.47
CA LEU A 365 10.11 -5.44 4.80
C LEU A 365 9.46 -6.32 5.86
N LEU A 366 8.42 -7.06 5.47
CA LEU A 366 7.57 -7.91 6.30
C LEU A 366 8.33 -8.76 7.35
N TRP A 367 9.49 -9.33 6.98
CA TRP A 367 10.28 -10.19 7.88
C TRP A 367 11.13 -9.42 8.89
N ASP A 368 11.40 -8.14 8.62
CA ASP A 368 12.26 -7.28 9.45
C ASP A 368 11.41 -6.33 10.33
N HIS A 369 10.26 -5.87 9.80
CA HIS A 369 9.38 -4.86 10.41
C HIS A 369 7.88 -5.21 10.28
N PRO A 370 7.41 -6.39 10.77
CA PRO A 370 6.04 -6.88 10.54
C PRO A 370 4.92 -5.96 11.07
N PHE A 371 5.20 -5.05 12.01
CA PHE A 371 4.24 -4.10 12.58
C PHE A 371 4.30 -2.69 11.96
N ASN A 372 5.14 -2.50 10.93
CA ASN A 372 5.25 -1.26 10.13
C ASN A 372 5.16 -1.55 8.62
N THR A 373 4.63 -2.70 8.22
CA THR A 373 4.62 -3.15 6.83
C THR A 373 3.20 -3.33 6.31
N VAL A 374 2.88 -2.65 5.21
CA VAL A 374 1.66 -2.86 4.42
C VAL A 374 2.01 -3.66 3.18
N THR A 375 1.45 -4.86 3.05
CA THR A 375 1.80 -5.80 1.97
C THR A 375 0.72 -5.79 0.89
N PHE A 376 1.10 -5.88 -0.39
CA PHE A 376 0.15 -5.76 -1.50
C PHE A 376 0.57 -6.60 -2.71
N VAL A 377 -0.40 -6.98 -3.55
CA VAL A 377 -0.16 -7.74 -4.80
C VAL A 377 -0.12 -6.82 -6.02
N SER A 378 -0.99 -5.82 -6.08
CA SER A 378 -1.05 -4.81 -7.13
C SER A 378 -1.61 -3.51 -6.56
N ASN A 379 -1.32 -2.39 -7.19
CA ASN A 379 -1.87 -1.07 -6.88
C ASN A 379 -2.17 -0.32 -8.21
N HIS A 380 -2.54 0.96 -8.13
CA HIS A 380 -2.90 1.74 -9.32
C HIS A 380 -1.75 1.95 -10.32
N ASP A 381 -0.50 2.10 -9.86
CA ASP A 381 0.68 2.24 -10.73
C ASP A 381 1.13 0.90 -11.30
N THR A 382 1.25 -0.11 -10.44
CA THR A 382 1.83 -1.40 -10.82
C THR A 382 0.93 -2.18 -11.76
N ASP A 383 -0.41 -2.08 -11.66
CA ASP A 383 -1.31 -2.67 -12.65
C ASP A 383 -1.24 -1.94 -14.01
N LYS A 384 -0.94 -0.64 -14.02
CA LYS A 384 -0.84 0.19 -15.23
C LYS A 384 0.50 -0.02 -15.96
N ASP A 385 1.61 0.14 -15.27
CA ASP A 385 2.95 0.24 -15.89
C ASP A 385 3.76 -1.06 -15.81
N ALA A 386 3.43 -1.96 -14.88
CA ALA A 386 4.30 -3.07 -14.52
C ALA A 386 3.56 -4.34 -14.01
N PRO A 387 2.43 -4.78 -14.60
CA PRO A 387 1.49 -5.69 -13.95
C PRO A 387 2.01 -7.09 -13.61
N ILE A 388 1.36 -7.70 -12.62
CA ILE A 388 1.27 -9.16 -12.49
C ILE A 388 0.14 -9.62 -13.42
N LEU A 389 0.45 -10.52 -14.35
CA LEU A 389 -0.46 -10.96 -15.43
C LEU A 389 -1.00 -12.38 -15.21
N THR A 390 -0.27 -13.21 -14.46
CA THR A 390 -0.66 -14.59 -14.17
C THR A 390 -0.57 -14.87 -12.68
N ASP A 391 -1.23 -15.93 -12.23
CA ASP A 391 -1.09 -16.53 -10.90
C ASP A 391 -1.18 -15.55 -9.70
N LYS A 392 -1.89 -14.42 -9.83
CA LYS A 392 -2.10 -13.44 -8.75
C LYS A 392 -2.58 -14.08 -7.44
N MET A 393 -3.32 -15.19 -7.52
CA MET A 393 -3.78 -15.94 -6.34
C MET A 393 -2.64 -16.58 -5.53
N MET A 394 -1.50 -16.96 -6.15
CA MET A 394 -0.29 -17.35 -5.41
C MET A 394 0.27 -16.16 -4.62
N ALA A 395 0.31 -14.97 -5.22
CA ALA A 395 0.76 -13.76 -4.54
C ALA A 395 -0.17 -13.34 -3.38
N TYR A 396 -1.49 -13.40 -3.59
CA TYR A 396 -2.48 -13.17 -2.52
C TYR A 396 -2.34 -14.20 -1.39
N SER A 397 -2.00 -15.46 -1.69
CA SER A 397 -1.79 -16.48 -0.66
C SER A 397 -0.59 -16.20 0.24
N VAL A 398 0.40 -15.41 -0.19
CA VAL A 398 1.50 -14.96 0.67
C VAL A 398 1.03 -13.86 1.59
N ILE A 399 0.49 -12.76 1.06
CA ILE A 399 0.14 -11.59 1.89
C ILE A 399 -1.00 -11.88 2.88
N LEU A 400 -1.96 -12.75 2.53
CA LEU A 400 -3.08 -13.12 3.39
C LEU A 400 -2.81 -14.35 4.28
N THR A 401 -1.54 -14.73 4.50
CA THR A 401 -1.18 -15.73 5.52
C THR A 401 0.01 -15.34 6.41
N HIS A 402 0.75 -14.27 6.12
CA HIS A 402 1.87 -13.79 6.94
C HIS A 402 1.43 -12.61 7.84
N GLU A 403 2.35 -12.02 8.59
CA GLU A 403 2.16 -10.77 9.33
C GLU A 403 1.98 -9.54 8.39
N GLY A 404 2.02 -8.32 8.95
CA GLY A 404 1.78 -7.08 8.21
C GLY A 404 0.30 -6.81 7.97
N LEU A 405 -0.01 -5.62 7.43
CA LEU A 405 -1.36 -5.27 6.99
C LEU A 405 -1.51 -5.67 5.50
N PRO A 406 -2.34 -6.68 5.16
CA PRO A 406 -2.59 -7.04 3.77
C PRO A 406 -3.53 -6.04 3.10
N THR A 407 -3.13 -5.56 1.92
CA THR A 407 -3.92 -4.70 1.04
C THR A 407 -4.39 -5.47 -0.19
N VAL A 408 -5.70 -5.51 -0.39
CA VAL A 408 -6.34 -6.04 -1.60
C VAL A 408 -6.64 -4.90 -2.57
N PHE A 409 -6.42 -5.16 -3.86
CA PHE A 409 -6.67 -4.20 -4.93
C PHE A 409 -8.10 -4.34 -5.49
N TRP A 410 -8.85 -3.24 -5.60
CA TRP A 410 -10.22 -3.24 -6.14
C TRP A 410 -10.37 -4.01 -7.44
N LYS A 411 -9.47 -3.73 -8.40
CA LYS A 411 -9.53 -4.27 -9.76
C LYS A 411 -9.32 -5.78 -9.81
N ASP A 412 -8.48 -6.31 -8.93
CA ASP A 412 -8.34 -7.77 -8.76
C ASP A 412 -9.60 -8.37 -8.17
N TYR A 413 -10.11 -7.74 -7.10
CA TYR A 413 -11.20 -8.27 -6.30
C TYR A 413 -12.53 -8.31 -7.07
N PHE A 414 -12.93 -7.18 -7.67
CA PHE A 414 -14.18 -7.03 -8.42
C PHE A 414 -14.00 -7.28 -9.93
N ASN A 415 -13.18 -6.47 -10.62
CA ASN A 415 -13.16 -6.42 -12.09
C ASN A 415 -12.55 -7.68 -12.74
N TYR A 416 -11.49 -8.24 -12.15
CA TYR A 416 -10.94 -9.55 -12.53
C TYR A 416 -11.62 -10.72 -11.77
N ASN A 417 -12.64 -10.44 -10.95
CA ASN A 417 -13.45 -11.42 -10.20
C ASN A 417 -12.62 -12.39 -9.33
N LEU A 418 -11.46 -11.98 -8.82
CA LEU A 418 -10.62 -12.82 -7.97
C LEU A 418 -11.17 -12.96 -6.53
N ALA A 419 -12.17 -12.17 -6.15
CA ALA A 419 -12.93 -12.39 -4.90
C ALA A 419 -13.48 -13.82 -4.80
N GLN A 420 -14.03 -14.36 -5.90
CA GLN A 420 -14.69 -15.68 -6.02
C GLN A 420 -15.52 -16.06 -4.79
N ARG A 421 -16.44 -15.18 -4.38
CA ARG A 421 -17.31 -15.36 -3.20
C ARG A 421 -17.99 -16.72 -3.21
N ASN A 422 -18.02 -17.39 -2.05
CA ASN A 422 -18.49 -18.77 -1.84
C ASN A 422 -17.62 -19.87 -2.48
N SER A 423 -16.40 -19.54 -2.93
CA SER A 423 -15.35 -20.53 -3.26
C SER A 423 -14.18 -20.41 -2.30
N ALA A 424 -13.58 -21.55 -1.93
CA ALA A 424 -12.34 -21.60 -1.17
C ALA A 424 -11.09 -21.19 -2.00
N THR A 425 -11.29 -20.80 -3.26
CA THR A 425 -10.24 -20.52 -4.25
C THR A 425 -10.00 -19.04 -4.53
N GLY A 426 -10.78 -18.13 -3.92
CA GLY A 426 -10.69 -16.69 -4.14
C GLY A 426 -10.12 -15.90 -2.97
N ILE A 427 -9.86 -14.62 -3.22
CA ILE A 427 -9.36 -13.65 -2.23
C ILE A 427 -10.30 -13.57 -1.02
N LYS A 428 -11.62 -13.72 -1.19
CA LYS A 428 -12.57 -13.69 -0.06
C LYS A 428 -12.26 -14.77 0.98
N GLN A 429 -11.91 -15.98 0.54
CA GLN A 429 -11.52 -17.04 1.47
C GLN A 429 -10.18 -16.74 2.13
N LEU A 430 -9.22 -16.18 1.40
CA LEU A 430 -7.93 -15.78 1.97
C LEU A 430 -8.08 -14.67 3.03
N VAL A 431 -8.99 -13.70 2.85
CA VAL A 431 -9.33 -12.70 3.88
C VAL A 431 -9.87 -13.36 5.15
N TRP A 432 -10.82 -14.29 5.02
CA TRP A 432 -11.33 -15.04 6.17
C TRP A 432 -10.23 -15.87 6.85
N VAL A 433 -9.38 -16.54 6.08
CA VAL A 433 -8.21 -17.30 6.57
C VAL A 433 -7.23 -16.40 7.32
N TYR A 434 -6.96 -15.19 6.81
CA TYR A 434 -6.10 -14.22 7.48
C TYR A 434 -6.65 -13.88 8.88
N GLN A 435 -7.93 -13.48 8.94
CA GLN A 435 -8.57 -13.04 10.20
C GLN A 435 -8.74 -14.17 11.21
N ASN A 436 -9.18 -15.36 10.76
CA ASN A 436 -9.61 -16.43 11.66
C ASN A 436 -8.48 -17.41 11.99
N LEU A 437 -7.44 -17.53 11.15
CA LEU A 437 -6.42 -18.58 11.26
C LEU A 437 -4.97 -18.07 11.31
N ALA A 438 -4.67 -16.87 10.81
CA ALA A 438 -3.30 -16.39 10.64
C ALA A 438 -2.72 -15.73 11.92
N ALA A 439 -2.76 -16.46 13.03
CA ALA A 439 -2.37 -15.96 14.35
C ALA A 439 -0.87 -16.09 14.68
N GLY A 440 -0.31 -15.10 15.39
CA GLY A 440 1.07 -15.13 15.92
C GLY A 440 2.19 -15.11 14.87
N SER A 441 3.42 -15.44 15.27
CA SER A 441 4.61 -15.30 14.40
C SER A 441 4.71 -16.36 13.31
N THR A 442 5.37 -16.04 12.20
CA THR A 442 5.70 -16.97 11.12
C THR A 442 6.96 -17.80 11.43
N SER A 443 7.02 -19.03 10.91
CA SER A 443 8.25 -19.84 10.86
C SER A 443 8.33 -20.66 9.57
N LEU A 444 9.52 -20.67 8.96
CA LEU A 444 9.81 -21.43 7.74
C LEU A 444 10.00 -22.92 8.06
N LEU A 445 9.08 -23.77 7.60
CA LEU A 445 9.11 -25.22 7.80
C LEU A 445 9.80 -25.96 6.64
N HIS A 446 9.67 -25.44 5.42
CA HIS A 446 10.39 -25.98 4.25
C HIS A 446 10.69 -24.89 3.21
N SER A 447 11.81 -25.04 2.51
CA SER A 447 12.24 -24.09 1.47
C SER A 447 13.11 -24.80 0.42
N ALA A 448 12.53 -25.02 -0.75
CA ALA A 448 13.14 -25.60 -1.95
C ALA A 448 12.68 -24.79 -3.18
N PRO A 449 13.35 -24.91 -4.35
CA PRO A 449 13.03 -24.07 -5.52
C PRO A 449 11.53 -24.09 -5.89
N ASP A 450 10.96 -25.28 -6.09
CA ASP A 450 9.56 -25.46 -6.45
C ASP A 450 8.59 -25.43 -5.24
N LEU A 451 9.07 -25.41 -3.98
CA LEU A 451 8.23 -25.67 -2.79
C LEU A 451 8.62 -24.83 -1.56
N TYR A 452 7.70 -23.97 -1.12
CA TYR A 452 7.82 -23.12 0.07
C TYR A 452 6.73 -23.47 1.08
N ILE A 453 7.09 -23.65 2.36
CA ILE A 453 6.15 -23.97 3.43
C ILE A 453 6.46 -23.17 4.69
N ILE A 454 5.47 -22.42 5.18
CA ILE A 454 5.53 -21.69 6.46
C ILE A 454 4.42 -22.11 7.41
N GLN A 455 4.60 -21.85 8.70
CA GLN A 455 3.59 -21.99 9.74
C GLN A 455 3.38 -20.66 10.47
N ARG A 456 2.13 -20.33 10.82
CA ARG A 456 1.78 -19.30 11.80
C ARG A 456 1.60 -19.93 13.17
N ASN A 457 2.32 -19.42 14.17
CA ASN A 457 2.58 -20.10 15.42
C ASN A 457 1.59 -19.78 16.55
N GLY A 458 0.85 -18.68 16.48
CA GLY A 458 -0.22 -18.36 17.43
C GLY A 458 -1.43 -19.27 17.23
N ASP A 459 -2.37 -19.32 18.17
CA ASP A 459 -3.51 -20.24 18.12
C ASP A 459 -4.74 -19.60 17.45
N PRO A 460 -5.43 -20.29 16.52
CA PRO A 460 -5.16 -21.64 16.05
C PRO A 460 -3.87 -21.78 15.23
N GLY A 461 -3.60 -20.81 14.35
CA GLY A 461 -2.48 -20.85 13.42
C GLY A 461 -2.80 -21.62 12.14
N LEU A 462 -1.94 -21.49 11.15
CA LEU A 462 -2.07 -22.11 9.83
C LEU A 462 -0.72 -22.59 9.29
N VAL A 463 -0.75 -23.33 8.19
CA VAL A 463 0.40 -23.67 7.34
C VAL A 463 0.04 -23.35 5.89
N LEU A 464 0.80 -22.45 5.25
CA LEU A 464 0.76 -22.25 3.81
C LEU A 464 1.75 -23.22 3.16
N VAL A 465 1.28 -23.97 2.17
CA VAL A 465 2.10 -24.73 1.20
C VAL A 465 1.97 -24.04 -0.15
N LEU A 466 3.08 -23.64 -0.76
CA LEU A 466 3.15 -22.92 -2.03
C LEU A 466 4.01 -23.68 -3.02
N ASN A 467 3.51 -23.88 -4.24
CA ASN A 467 4.13 -24.70 -5.30
C ASN A 467 4.18 -23.94 -6.63
N ASP A 468 5.40 -23.68 -7.12
CA ASP A 468 5.65 -22.97 -8.38
C ASP A 468 5.76 -23.91 -9.59
N ASN A 469 5.86 -25.23 -9.40
CA ASN A 469 6.06 -26.18 -10.49
C ASN A 469 4.84 -26.22 -11.45
N PRO A 470 5.05 -26.32 -12.78
CA PRO A 470 3.96 -26.25 -13.75
C PRO A 470 3.19 -27.56 -13.92
N ASP A 471 3.85 -28.71 -13.74
CA ASP A 471 3.34 -30.02 -14.16
C ASP A 471 2.97 -30.95 -12.99
N SER A 472 3.52 -30.70 -11.80
CA SER A 472 3.44 -31.63 -10.67
C SER A 472 2.97 -30.97 -9.37
N TRP A 473 2.08 -31.68 -8.66
CA TRP A 473 1.84 -31.44 -7.25
C TRP A 473 3.15 -31.58 -6.49
N LYS A 474 3.40 -30.69 -5.52
CA LYS A 474 4.54 -30.78 -4.60
C LYS A 474 4.06 -30.83 -3.16
N GLY A 475 4.83 -31.51 -2.34
CA GLY A 475 4.60 -31.64 -0.91
C GLY A 475 5.78 -32.36 -0.26
N VAL A 476 5.83 -32.30 1.06
CA VAL A 476 6.86 -32.96 1.85
C VAL A 476 6.37 -33.16 3.28
N THR A 477 6.93 -34.14 3.97
CA THR A 477 6.70 -34.34 5.40
C THR A 477 7.41 -33.23 6.18
N ILE A 478 6.63 -32.39 6.85
CA ILE A 478 7.06 -31.31 7.75
C ILE A 478 6.73 -31.67 9.20
N ASN A 479 7.39 -31.00 10.15
CA ASN A 479 6.98 -31.02 11.56
C ASN A 479 6.19 -29.73 11.86
N THR A 480 4.98 -29.89 12.41
CA THR A 480 4.07 -28.78 12.77
C THR A 480 3.87 -28.72 14.28
N LYS A 481 3.35 -27.60 14.80
CA LYS A 481 3.10 -27.44 16.25
C LYS A 481 1.98 -28.33 16.81
N TRP A 482 1.09 -28.87 15.97
CA TRP A 482 -0.07 -29.66 16.41
C TRP A 482 0.22 -31.16 16.31
N ALA A 483 0.15 -31.91 17.42
CA ALA A 483 0.27 -33.37 17.40
C ALA A 483 -1.11 -34.06 17.40
N ASN A 484 -1.23 -35.23 16.78
CA ASN A 484 -2.47 -36.02 16.67
C ASN A 484 -3.70 -35.22 16.20
N THR A 485 -3.53 -34.29 15.27
CA THR A 485 -4.54 -33.28 14.89
C THR A 485 -4.88 -33.41 13.41
N GLN A 486 -6.16 -33.35 13.05
CA GLN A 486 -6.57 -33.21 11.65
C GLN A 486 -6.35 -31.77 11.19
N LEU A 487 -5.57 -31.60 10.12
CA LEU A 487 -5.45 -30.34 9.40
C LEU A 487 -6.39 -30.38 8.18
N HIS A 488 -7.26 -29.37 8.08
CA HIS A 488 -8.20 -29.17 6.98
C HIS A 488 -7.67 -28.13 5.99
N ALA A 489 -7.94 -28.32 4.69
CA ALA A 489 -7.52 -27.40 3.63
C ALA A 489 -8.55 -26.27 3.40
N TYR A 490 -8.43 -25.19 4.19
CA TYR A 490 -9.39 -24.07 4.21
C TYR A 490 -9.32 -23.15 2.98
N ALA A 491 -8.20 -23.12 2.24
CA ALA A 491 -8.08 -22.39 0.98
C ALA A 491 -7.08 -23.06 0.04
N TRP A 492 -7.28 -22.97 -1.28
CA TRP A 492 -6.32 -23.47 -2.27
C TRP A 492 -6.52 -22.81 -3.64
N ASN A 493 -5.51 -22.80 -4.51
CA ASN A 493 -5.68 -22.45 -5.92
C ASN A 493 -4.69 -23.27 -6.78
N GLY A 494 -4.89 -23.34 -8.10
CA GLY A 494 -4.09 -24.16 -9.04
C GLY A 494 -4.64 -25.55 -9.35
N GLY A 495 -5.69 -26.02 -8.66
CA GLY A 495 -6.24 -27.36 -8.93
C GLY A 495 -7.43 -27.78 -8.06
N SER A 496 -7.66 -29.10 -7.99
CA SER A 496 -8.65 -29.73 -7.11
C SER A 496 -8.30 -29.53 -5.63
N GLN A 497 -9.30 -29.64 -4.74
CA GLN A 497 -9.10 -29.53 -3.30
C GLN A 497 -7.99 -30.48 -2.78
N PRO A 498 -6.98 -29.96 -2.06
CA PRO A 498 -6.02 -30.77 -1.33
C PRO A 498 -6.70 -31.62 -0.25
N GLN A 499 -6.19 -32.82 -0.01
CA GLN A 499 -6.74 -33.69 1.05
C GLN A 499 -6.37 -33.17 2.44
N ASP A 500 -7.34 -33.22 3.36
CA ASP A 500 -7.12 -33.22 4.80
C ASP A 500 -6.10 -34.29 5.21
N LYS A 501 -5.27 -33.97 6.20
CA LYS A 501 -4.23 -34.87 6.74
C LYS A 501 -4.26 -34.89 8.25
N TRP A 502 -3.84 -35.99 8.86
CA TRP A 502 -3.59 -36.07 10.30
C TRP A 502 -2.10 -35.89 10.59
N THR A 503 -1.77 -35.09 11.58
CA THR A 503 -0.42 -35.07 12.17
C THR A 503 -0.22 -36.28 13.08
N ASP A 504 1.00 -36.79 13.14
CA ASP A 504 1.36 -37.88 14.05
C ASP A 504 1.52 -37.41 15.51
N GLY A 505 1.87 -38.34 16.41
CA GLY A 505 2.09 -38.05 17.83
C GLY A 505 3.29 -37.15 18.14
N SER A 506 4.05 -36.73 17.14
CA SER A 506 5.17 -35.77 17.22
C SER A 506 4.93 -34.52 16.36
N GLY A 507 3.76 -34.38 15.74
CA GLY A 507 3.40 -33.24 14.89
C GLY A 507 3.80 -33.36 13.42
N ASN A 508 4.31 -34.51 12.97
CA ASN A 508 4.72 -34.71 11.58
C ASN A 508 3.51 -34.93 10.66
N VAL A 509 3.53 -34.30 9.47
CA VAL A 509 2.46 -34.42 8.47
C VAL A 509 2.99 -34.15 7.06
N ASP A 510 2.42 -34.81 6.07
CA ASP A 510 2.77 -34.71 4.65
C ASP A 510 1.74 -33.86 3.90
N LEU A 511 2.05 -32.57 3.71
CA LEU A 511 1.15 -31.56 3.13
C LEU A 511 1.57 -31.19 1.71
N TRP A 512 0.59 -30.91 0.84
CA TRP A 512 0.78 -30.78 -0.61
C TRP A 512 -0.01 -29.60 -1.20
N ALA A 513 0.51 -29.02 -2.28
CA ALA A 513 -0.17 -28.02 -3.11
C ALA A 513 -0.21 -28.46 -4.59
N PRO A 514 -1.25 -28.08 -5.36
CA PRO A 514 -1.35 -28.35 -6.80
C PRO A 514 -0.28 -27.59 -7.61
N PRO A 515 -0.06 -27.92 -8.89
CA PRO A 515 0.84 -27.16 -9.78
C PRO A 515 0.37 -25.69 -9.90
N ARG A 516 1.31 -24.75 -10.07
CA ARG A 516 1.07 -23.28 -10.08
C ARG A 516 0.03 -22.84 -9.05
N GLY A 517 0.27 -23.17 -7.79
CA GLY A 517 -0.79 -23.15 -6.80
C GLY A 517 -0.34 -23.16 -5.35
N TYR A 518 -1.33 -23.15 -4.47
CA TYR A 518 -1.13 -23.16 -3.02
C TYR A 518 -2.20 -23.97 -2.32
N ALA A 519 -1.94 -24.31 -1.05
CA ALA A 519 -2.89 -24.87 -0.10
C ALA A 519 -2.64 -24.24 1.27
N VAL A 520 -3.69 -23.76 1.94
CA VAL A 520 -3.63 -23.30 3.33
C VAL A 520 -4.34 -24.30 4.23
N TYR A 521 -3.58 -24.83 5.19
CA TYR A 521 -4.01 -25.83 6.14
C TYR A 521 -4.08 -25.24 7.55
N ALA A 522 -5.07 -25.63 8.34
CA ALA A 522 -5.14 -25.32 9.78
C ALA A 522 -5.89 -26.43 10.51
N PRO A 523 -5.89 -26.50 11.87
CA PRO A 523 -6.69 -27.48 12.61
C PRO A 523 -8.16 -27.47 12.16
N ASN A 524 -8.76 -28.65 12.02
CA ASN A 524 -10.17 -28.81 11.65
C ASN A 524 -11.08 -28.34 12.80
N GLY A 525 -12.12 -27.55 12.48
CA GLY A 525 -13.14 -27.11 13.44
C GLY A 525 -13.41 -25.60 13.50
N TYR A 526 -12.99 -24.84 12.49
CA TYR A 526 -13.26 -23.40 12.31
C TYR A 526 -14.23 -23.17 11.15
#